data_AF-A0A376U1X3-F1
#
_entry.id   AF-A0A376U1X3-F1
#
_cell.length_a   1.000
_cell.length_b   1.000
_cell.length_c   1.000
_cell.angle_alpha   90.00
_cell.angle_beta   90.00
_cell.angle_gamma   90.00
#
_symmetry.space_group_name_H-M   'P 1'
#
loop_
_entity.id
_entity.type
_entity.pdbx_description
1 polymer ?
#
loop_
_entity_poly.entity_id
_entity_poly.type
_entity_poly.pdbx_seq_one_letter_code
_entity_poly.pdbx_strand_id
1 'polypeptide(L)'
;MVDRKDLDYQTMKEYQRFSPDSVNGSENTAGLKRNLDKDDNKIIVTTIQKLNNLMKAESDLPVYNQQVVFIFDECHRSQFGEAQKNLKKKFKRYYQFGFTGTPIFPENALGSETTASVFGRELHSYVITDAIRDEKVLKFKVDYNDVRPQFKSLETETDEKKLSAAENQQAFLHPMRIQEITQYILNNFRQKTHRTFPGSKGFNAMLAVSSVDAAKAYYATFKRLQEEAANKSATYKPLRVATIFSFAANEEQNAIGEISDETFDTSAMDSSAKEFLDAAIREYNSYFKTNFSTDSNGFQNYYRDLAQRVKNQDIDLLIVVGMF
;
A
#
# COMPACT_ATOMS: atom_id res chain seq x y z
N MET A 1 8.88 -4.54 -14.70
CA MET A 1 9.28 -4.46 -13.29
C MET A 1 8.21 -3.68 -12.57
N VAL A 2 7.71 -4.20 -11.46
CA VAL A 2 6.65 -3.54 -10.65
C VAL A 2 7.06 -3.53 -9.19
N ASP A 3 6.50 -2.61 -8.42
CA ASP A 3 6.60 -2.70 -6.96
C ASP A 3 5.56 -3.70 -6.42
N ARG A 4 5.92 -4.40 -5.34
CA ARG A 4 5.04 -5.34 -4.65
C ARG A 4 3.81 -4.68 -4.02
N LYS A 5 3.86 -3.40 -3.63
CA LYS A 5 2.66 -2.72 -3.07
C LYS A 5 1.59 -2.48 -4.13
N ASP A 6 2.01 -2.36 -5.38
CA ASP A 6 1.13 -2.08 -6.52
C ASP A 6 0.58 -3.39 -7.12
N LEU A 7 0.97 -4.55 -6.56
CA LEU A 7 0.44 -5.86 -6.93
C LEU A 7 -0.95 -6.08 -6.33
N ASP A 8 -1.96 -5.44 -6.91
CA ASP A 8 -3.35 -5.81 -6.62
C ASP A 8 -3.69 -7.21 -7.17
N TYR A 9 -4.85 -7.75 -6.77
CA TYR A 9 -5.29 -9.08 -7.19
C TYR A 9 -5.35 -9.26 -8.72
N GLN A 10 -5.76 -8.23 -9.46
CA GLN A 10 -5.92 -8.31 -10.92
C GLN A 10 -4.57 -8.31 -11.62
N THR A 11 -3.68 -7.43 -11.19
CA THR A 11 -2.30 -7.31 -11.67
C THR A 11 -1.53 -8.61 -11.41
N MET A 12 -1.66 -9.20 -10.22
CA MET A 12 -1.12 -10.53 -9.93
C MET A 12 -1.66 -11.62 -10.86
N LYS A 13 -2.97 -11.61 -11.14
CA LYS A 13 -3.59 -12.62 -12.00
C LYS A 13 -3.11 -12.52 -13.44
N GLU A 14 -2.97 -11.31 -13.98
CA GLU A 14 -2.45 -11.11 -15.34
C GLU A 14 -0.97 -11.49 -15.41
N TYR A 15 -0.16 -11.08 -14.44
CA TYR A 15 1.27 -11.41 -14.43
C TYR A 15 1.55 -12.90 -14.26
N GLN A 16 0.73 -13.64 -13.50
CA GLN A 16 0.85 -15.09 -13.39
C GLN A 16 0.67 -15.81 -14.73
N ARG A 17 -0.04 -15.22 -15.71
CA ARG A 17 -0.17 -15.80 -17.07
C ARG A 17 1.14 -15.74 -17.84
N PHE A 18 1.96 -14.71 -17.62
CA PHE A 18 3.23 -14.50 -18.35
C PHE A 18 4.44 -15.07 -17.60
N SER A 19 4.45 -14.98 -16.27
CA SER A 19 5.59 -15.38 -15.43
C SER A 19 5.12 -16.10 -14.17
N PRO A 20 4.69 -17.38 -14.29
CA PRO A 20 4.20 -18.15 -13.14
C PRO A 20 5.19 -18.15 -11.97
N ASP A 21 4.67 -17.81 -10.79
CA ASP A 21 5.34 -17.81 -9.48
C ASP A 21 6.47 -16.78 -9.31
N SER A 22 6.67 -15.89 -10.28
CA SER A 22 7.70 -14.84 -10.19
C SER A 22 7.20 -13.55 -9.57
N VAL A 23 5.89 -13.33 -9.55
CA VAL A 23 5.30 -12.06 -9.15
C VAL A 23 4.45 -12.22 -7.90
N ASN A 24 5.08 -11.97 -6.75
CA ASN A 24 4.46 -11.97 -5.43
C ASN A 24 5.34 -11.15 -4.45
N GLY A 25 4.80 -10.90 -3.25
CA GLY A 25 5.48 -10.12 -2.20
C GLY A 25 6.67 -10.82 -1.52
N SER A 26 7.02 -12.06 -1.89
CA SER A 26 8.16 -12.79 -1.32
C SER A 26 9.51 -12.32 -1.90
N GLU A 27 10.59 -12.59 -1.17
CA GLU A 27 11.96 -12.31 -1.60
C GLU A 27 12.57 -13.43 -2.48
N ASN A 28 11.83 -14.50 -2.73
CA ASN A 28 12.34 -15.69 -3.41
C ASN A 28 12.62 -15.44 -4.91
N THR A 29 13.88 -15.69 -5.31
CA THR A 29 14.40 -15.49 -6.66
C THR A 29 14.34 -16.75 -7.55
N ALA A 30 14.00 -17.92 -7.00
CA ALA A 30 13.98 -19.18 -7.74
C ALA A 30 13.02 -19.15 -8.93
N GLY A 31 11.84 -18.55 -8.76
CA GLY A 31 10.87 -18.35 -9.84
C GLY A 31 11.43 -17.47 -10.98
N LEU A 32 12.13 -16.39 -10.61
CA LEU A 32 12.76 -15.48 -11.56
C LEU A 32 13.89 -16.17 -12.34
N LYS A 33 14.78 -16.91 -11.65
CA LYS A 33 15.85 -17.68 -12.28
C LYS A 33 15.30 -18.72 -13.27
N ARG A 34 14.31 -19.50 -12.85
CA ARG A 34 13.62 -20.48 -13.70
C ARG A 34 12.99 -19.84 -14.94
N ASN A 35 12.50 -18.61 -14.85
CA ASN A 35 11.90 -17.92 -15.99
C ASN A 35 12.94 -17.30 -16.92
N LEU A 36 14.15 -16.98 -16.44
CA LEU A 36 15.28 -16.56 -17.27
C LEU A 36 15.83 -17.71 -18.14
N ASP A 37 15.73 -18.95 -17.67
CA ASP A 37 16.23 -20.14 -18.37
C ASP A 37 15.25 -20.71 -19.43
N LYS A 38 14.08 -20.09 -19.63
CA LYS A 38 13.08 -20.55 -20.61
C LYS A 38 13.31 -19.93 -21.98
N ASP A 39 13.73 -20.74 -22.95
CA ASP A 39 14.11 -20.28 -24.30
C ASP A 39 12.97 -19.58 -25.09
N ASP A 40 11.71 -20.01 -24.92
CA ASP A 40 10.56 -19.46 -25.66
C ASP A 40 9.86 -18.29 -24.97
N ASN A 41 10.40 -17.74 -23.87
CA ASN A 41 9.78 -16.63 -23.15
C ASN A 41 10.73 -15.44 -22.96
N LYS A 42 10.51 -14.39 -23.75
CA LYS A 42 11.30 -13.13 -23.68
C LYS A 42 10.73 -12.10 -22.71
N ILE A 43 9.51 -12.32 -22.17
CA ILE A 43 8.86 -11.40 -21.25
C ILE A 43 8.97 -11.96 -19.84
N ILE A 44 9.63 -11.19 -18.98
CA ILE A 44 9.84 -11.55 -17.58
C ILE A 44 9.21 -10.48 -16.71
N VAL A 45 8.20 -10.88 -15.94
CA VAL A 45 7.61 -10.03 -14.92
C VAL A 45 8.18 -10.42 -13.56
N THR A 46 8.72 -9.44 -12.84
CA THR A 46 9.27 -9.60 -11.48
C THR A 46 9.19 -8.29 -10.72
N THR A 47 9.34 -8.38 -9.40
CA THR A 47 9.46 -7.21 -8.52
C THR A 47 10.88 -6.66 -8.50
N ILE A 48 11.05 -5.38 -8.16
CA ILE A 48 12.36 -4.75 -8.00
C ILE A 48 13.20 -5.43 -6.93
N GLN A 49 12.58 -5.86 -5.83
CA GLN A 49 13.23 -6.54 -4.72
C GLN A 49 13.82 -7.90 -5.17
N LYS A 50 13.05 -8.70 -5.91
CA LYS A 50 13.53 -9.99 -6.43
C LYS A 50 14.67 -9.83 -7.43
N LEU A 51 14.61 -8.81 -8.31
CA LEU A 51 15.71 -8.54 -9.23
C LEU A 51 16.96 -8.07 -8.47
N ASN A 52 16.83 -7.19 -7.49
CA ASN A 52 17.95 -6.76 -6.66
C ASN A 52 18.59 -7.97 -5.94
N ASN A 53 17.78 -8.84 -5.32
CA ASN A 53 18.25 -10.05 -4.66
C ASN A 53 18.95 -11.02 -5.63
N LEU A 54 18.41 -11.21 -6.84
CA LEU A 54 19.06 -12.01 -7.88
C LEU A 54 20.42 -11.41 -8.24
N MET A 55 20.47 -10.10 -8.46
CA MET A 55 21.72 -9.40 -8.77
C MET A 55 22.71 -9.39 -7.61
N LYS A 56 22.27 -9.51 -6.35
CA LYS A 56 23.20 -9.69 -5.22
C LYS A 56 23.79 -11.09 -5.19
N ALA A 57 22.95 -12.11 -5.36
CA ALA A 57 23.32 -13.51 -5.22
C ALA A 57 24.12 -14.06 -6.42
N GLU A 58 23.80 -13.63 -7.65
CA GLU A 58 24.31 -14.26 -8.87
C GLU A 58 25.19 -13.30 -9.67
N SER A 59 26.48 -13.64 -9.85
CA SER A 59 27.45 -12.86 -10.64
C SER A 59 27.46 -13.18 -12.13
N ASP A 60 27.15 -14.42 -12.51
CA ASP A 60 27.54 -14.98 -13.81
C ASP A 60 26.33 -15.52 -14.60
N LEU A 61 25.20 -14.81 -14.55
CA LEU A 61 24.02 -15.21 -15.33
C LEU A 61 24.23 -14.91 -16.82
N PRO A 62 23.88 -15.84 -17.73
CA PRO A 62 23.97 -15.62 -19.18
C PRO A 62 23.23 -14.35 -19.65
N VAL A 63 22.11 -14.03 -19.02
CA VAL A 63 21.27 -12.85 -19.35
C VAL A 63 22.05 -11.53 -19.25
N TYR A 64 23.08 -11.44 -18.40
CA TYR A 64 23.86 -10.21 -18.23
C TYR A 64 24.60 -9.77 -19.50
N ASN A 65 24.85 -10.70 -20.43
CA ASN A 65 25.54 -10.43 -21.70
C ASN A 65 24.57 -10.33 -22.91
N GLN A 66 23.27 -10.55 -22.70
CA GLN A 66 22.25 -10.45 -23.73
C GLN A 66 21.80 -9.00 -23.94
N GLN A 67 20.99 -8.76 -24.97
CA GLN A 67 20.31 -7.47 -25.18
C GLN A 67 19.04 -7.44 -24.34
N VAL A 68 19.04 -6.64 -23.29
CA VAL A 68 17.96 -6.62 -22.29
C VAL A 68 17.22 -5.28 -22.30
N VAL A 69 15.90 -5.32 -22.28
CA VAL A 69 15.07 -4.12 -22.11
C VAL A 69 14.39 -4.19 -20.76
N PHE A 70 14.61 -3.17 -19.94
CA PHE A 70 13.92 -2.98 -18.68
C PHE A 70 12.80 -1.96 -18.84
N ILE A 71 11.61 -2.32 -18.38
CA ILE A 71 10.48 -1.41 -18.23
C ILE A 71 10.12 -1.41 -16.74
N PHE A 72 10.25 -0.26 -16.11
CA PHE A 72 9.91 -0.02 -14.72
C PHE A 72 8.58 0.73 -14.65
N ASP A 73 7.68 0.22 -13.83
CA ASP A 73 6.42 0.85 -13.47
C ASP A 73 6.55 1.47 -12.07
N GLU A 74 5.96 2.65 -11.87
CA GLU A 74 6.03 3.46 -10.65
C GLU A 74 7.45 3.65 -10.06
N CYS A 75 8.32 4.32 -10.82
CA CYS A 75 9.77 4.38 -10.59
C CYS A 75 10.27 5.26 -9.42
N HIS A 76 9.54 5.40 -8.32
CA HIS A 76 9.78 6.43 -7.31
C HIS A 76 10.47 5.98 -5.98
N ARG A 77 11.00 4.75 -5.85
CA ARG A 77 11.13 4.12 -4.50
C ARG A 77 12.51 3.79 -3.93
N SER A 78 12.58 3.69 -2.59
CA SER A 78 13.69 3.27 -1.70
C SER A 78 14.68 2.24 -2.30
N GLN A 79 14.18 1.11 -2.78
CA GLN A 79 14.99 -0.01 -3.28
C GLN A 79 15.64 0.23 -4.65
N PHE A 80 15.24 1.31 -5.33
CA PHE A 80 15.67 1.61 -6.68
C PHE A 80 17.16 2.00 -6.74
N GLY A 81 17.68 2.68 -5.72
CA GLY A 81 19.08 3.14 -5.72
C GLY A 81 20.11 2.01 -5.77
N GLU A 82 19.98 1.00 -4.90
CA GLU A 82 20.89 -0.15 -4.90
C GLU A 82 20.68 -1.04 -6.12
N ALA A 83 19.41 -1.32 -6.47
CA ALA A 83 19.09 -2.11 -7.65
C ALA A 83 19.67 -1.49 -8.93
N GLN A 84 19.61 -0.16 -9.08
CA GLN A 84 20.20 0.57 -10.21
C GLN A 84 21.73 0.47 -10.23
N LYS A 85 22.41 0.58 -9.08
CA LYS A 85 23.87 0.39 -8.99
C LYS A 85 24.27 -1.02 -9.44
N ASN A 86 23.55 -2.04 -8.96
CA ASN A 86 23.78 -3.43 -9.34
C ASN A 86 23.47 -3.69 -10.82
N LEU A 87 22.40 -3.11 -11.35
CA LEU A 87 22.01 -3.21 -12.75
C LEU A 87 23.09 -2.62 -13.67
N LYS A 88 23.52 -1.38 -13.39
CA LYS A 88 24.61 -0.68 -14.11
C LYS A 88 25.91 -1.50 -14.10
N LYS A 89 26.21 -2.21 -13.01
CA LYS A 89 27.43 -3.04 -12.86
C LYS A 89 27.34 -4.36 -13.64
N LYS A 90 26.20 -5.05 -13.57
CA LYS A 90 26.05 -6.44 -14.04
C LYS A 90 25.62 -6.54 -15.50
N PHE A 91 24.59 -5.81 -15.92
CA PHE A 91 24.07 -5.89 -17.29
C PHE A 91 24.95 -5.10 -18.26
N LYS A 92 25.44 -5.75 -19.31
CA LYS A 92 26.42 -5.16 -20.25
C LYS A 92 25.77 -4.43 -21.43
N ARG A 93 24.55 -4.80 -21.79
CA ARG A 93 23.81 -4.27 -22.94
C ARG A 93 22.35 -4.14 -22.58
N TYR A 94 21.92 -2.94 -22.19
CA TYR A 94 20.54 -2.74 -21.79
C TYR A 94 19.99 -1.37 -22.20
N TYR A 95 18.67 -1.34 -22.36
CA TYR A 95 17.87 -0.13 -22.40
C TYR A 95 16.94 -0.14 -21.18
N GLN A 96 16.75 1.01 -20.54
CA GLN A 96 15.81 1.13 -19.43
C GLN A 96 14.83 2.27 -19.65
N PHE A 97 13.57 1.99 -19.36
CA PHE A 97 12.45 2.92 -19.44
C PHE A 97 11.70 2.92 -18.12
N GLY A 98 11.24 4.08 -17.69
CA GLY A 98 10.48 4.24 -16.46
C GLY A 98 9.16 4.96 -16.72
N PHE A 99 8.09 4.43 -16.14
CA PHE A 99 6.79 5.09 -16.01
C PHE A 99 6.63 5.49 -14.54
N THR A 100 6.10 6.68 -14.29
CA THR A 100 5.83 7.16 -12.94
C THR A 100 4.77 8.27 -12.97
N GLY A 101 3.83 8.23 -12.03
CA GLY A 101 2.94 9.37 -11.78
C GLY A 101 3.58 10.49 -10.96
N THR A 102 4.65 10.16 -10.21
CA THR A 102 5.31 11.05 -9.24
C THR A 102 6.83 11.01 -9.44
N PRO A 103 7.36 11.74 -10.44
CA PRO A 103 8.80 11.81 -10.66
C PRO A 103 9.56 12.47 -9.49
N ILE A 104 10.82 12.05 -9.31
CA ILE A 104 11.76 12.65 -8.37
C ILE A 104 12.51 13.77 -9.09
N PHE A 105 12.32 14.98 -8.60
CA PHE A 105 12.97 16.21 -9.02
C PHE A 105 14.05 16.63 -8.00
N PRO A 106 14.93 17.59 -8.35
CA PRO A 106 15.89 18.12 -7.38
C PRO A 106 15.26 18.66 -6.09
N GLU A 107 14.03 19.19 -6.16
CA GLU A 107 13.34 19.84 -5.05
C GLU A 107 12.81 18.87 -3.99
N ASN A 108 12.48 17.62 -4.38
CA ASN A 108 11.96 16.59 -3.47
C ASN A 108 12.95 15.45 -3.22
N ALA A 109 14.15 15.50 -3.80
CA ALA A 109 15.20 14.52 -3.57
C ALA A 109 15.87 14.72 -2.19
N LEU A 110 15.66 13.78 -1.26
CA LEU A 110 16.31 13.77 0.05
C LEU A 110 17.68 13.05 -0.01
N GLY A 111 18.53 13.45 -0.95
CA GLY A 111 19.81 12.77 -1.21
C GLY A 111 19.72 11.57 -2.17
N SER A 112 18.56 11.36 -2.79
CA SER A 112 18.33 10.35 -3.83
C SER A 112 18.70 10.85 -5.24
N GLU A 113 18.88 9.92 -6.19
CA GLU A 113 19.04 10.25 -7.62
C GLU A 113 17.69 10.74 -8.20
N THR A 114 17.70 11.75 -9.06
CA THR A 114 16.48 12.24 -9.73
C THR A 114 16.03 11.26 -10.81
N THR A 115 14.74 11.26 -11.15
CA THR A 115 14.22 10.41 -12.24
C THR A 115 14.98 10.68 -13.55
N ALA A 116 15.27 11.95 -13.83
CA ALA A 116 16.02 12.34 -15.01
C ALA A 116 17.48 11.85 -14.98
N SER A 117 18.15 11.82 -13.82
CA SER A 117 19.51 11.30 -13.74
C SER A 117 19.59 9.78 -13.90
N VAL A 118 18.52 9.06 -13.55
CA VAL A 118 18.48 7.59 -13.72
C VAL A 118 18.03 7.17 -15.12
N PHE A 119 16.98 7.78 -15.65
CA PHE A 119 16.34 7.35 -16.90
C PHE A 119 16.66 8.24 -18.10
N GLY A 120 17.22 9.42 -17.88
CA GLY A 120 17.49 10.39 -18.93
C GLY A 120 16.29 11.31 -19.20
N ARG A 121 16.07 11.63 -20.47
CA ARG A 121 15.06 12.62 -20.87
C ARG A 121 13.63 12.09 -20.69
N GLU A 122 12.70 12.98 -20.35
CA GLU A 122 11.28 12.72 -20.49
C GLU A 122 10.95 12.47 -21.96
N LEU A 123 10.42 11.28 -22.27
CA LEU A 123 10.04 10.92 -23.64
C LEU A 123 8.65 11.44 -24.01
N HIS A 124 7.76 11.50 -23.02
CA HIS A 124 6.38 11.95 -23.13
C HIS A 124 5.81 12.17 -21.72
N SER A 125 4.86 13.08 -21.56
CA SER A 125 4.10 13.28 -20.33
C SER A 125 2.59 13.34 -20.60
N TYR A 126 1.81 12.78 -19.68
CA TYR A 126 0.37 12.92 -19.62
C TYR A 126 -0.02 13.19 -18.17
N VAL A 127 -0.20 14.47 -17.84
CA VAL A 127 -0.30 14.92 -16.45
C VAL A 127 -1.75 14.85 -15.94
N ILE A 128 -1.92 14.92 -14.61
CA ILE A 128 -3.25 14.85 -13.97
C ILE A 128 -4.21 15.93 -14.49
N THR A 129 -3.71 17.11 -14.87
CA THR A 129 -4.54 18.17 -15.45
C THR A 129 -5.11 17.79 -16.81
N ASP A 130 -4.35 17.07 -17.64
CA ASP A 130 -4.84 16.52 -18.91
C ASP A 130 -5.83 15.39 -18.64
N ALA A 131 -5.51 14.47 -17.73
CA ALA A 131 -6.38 13.36 -17.37
C ALA A 131 -7.76 13.82 -16.82
N ILE A 132 -7.78 14.91 -16.06
CA ILE A 132 -9.02 15.55 -15.59
C ILE A 132 -9.77 16.22 -16.75
N ARG A 133 -9.06 16.95 -17.63
CA ARG A 133 -9.67 17.62 -18.80
C ARG A 133 -10.31 16.60 -19.75
N ASP A 134 -9.67 15.45 -19.93
CA ASP A 134 -10.09 14.41 -20.85
C ASP A 134 -11.03 13.38 -20.20
N GLU A 135 -11.52 13.66 -18.98
CA GLU A 135 -12.43 12.81 -18.20
C GLU A 135 -11.93 11.37 -17.99
N LYS A 136 -10.60 11.19 -17.95
CA LYS A 136 -9.95 9.91 -17.61
C LYS A 136 -9.77 9.71 -16.12
N VAL A 137 -9.71 10.80 -15.36
CA VAL A 137 -9.58 10.81 -13.90
C VAL A 137 -10.57 11.83 -13.30
N LEU A 138 -11.14 11.49 -12.14
CA LEU A 138 -12.05 12.37 -11.41
C LEU A 138 -11.30 13.46 -10.65
N LYS A 139 -11.98 14.58 -10.37
CA LYS A 139 -11.45 15.67 -9.54
C LYS A 139 -11.44 15.28 -8.06
N PHE A 140 -10.61 15.95 -7.27
CA PHE A 140 -10.63 15.83 -5.82
C PHE A 140 -11.58 16.85 -5.17
N LYS A 141 -12.26 16.41 -4.12
CA LYS A 141 -12.93 17.28 -3.15
C LYS A 141 -12.21 17.12 -1.82
N VAL A 142 -11.34 18.07 -1.50
CA VAL A 142 -10.52 18.05 -0.28
C VAL A 142 -11.16 18.97 0.75
N ASP A 143 -11.53 18.41 1.89
CA ASP A 143 -12.06 19.15 3.04
C ASP A 143 -11.27 18.78 4.29
N TYR A 144 -10.89 19.78 5.09
CA TYR A 144 -10.43 19.54 6.44
C TYR A 144 -11.63 19.61 7.40
N ASN A 145 -11.94 18.51 8.08
CA ASN A 145 -13.08 18.40 9.00
C ASN A 145 -12.78 19.07 10.35
N ASP A 146 -12.76 20.40 10.38
CA ASP A 146 -12.45 21.25 11.54
C ASP A 146 -13.59 21.32 12.56
N VAL A 147 -13.82 20.21 13.28
CA VAL A 147 -14.93 20.08 14.25
C VAL A 147 -14.46 19.75 15.66
N ARG A 148 -13.14 19.79 15.91
CA ARG A 148 -12.51 19.34 17.17
C ARG A 148 -11.64 20.45 17.78
N PRO A 149 -12.23 21.47 18.42
CA PRO A 149 -11.47 22.61 18.96
C PRO A 149 -10.35 22.19 19.94
N GLN A 150 -10.56 21.16 20.75
CA GLN A 150 -9.57 20.65 21.70
C GLN A 150 -8.28 20.16 21.02
N PHE A 151 -8.40 19.56 19.84
CA PHE A 151 -7.27 18.94 19.12
C PHE A 151 -6.78 19.80 17.96
N LYS A 152 -7.41 20.95 17.68
CA LYS A 152 -7.13 21.79 16.52
C LYS A 152 -5.66 22.20 16.42
N SER A 153 -5.04 22.62 17.53
CA SER A 153 -3.63 23.03 17.53
C SER A 153 -2.69 21.90 17.13
N LEU A 154 -2.99 20.65 17.50
CA LEU A 154 -2.25 19.47 17.07
C LEU A 154 -2.49 19.15 15.60
N GLU A 155 -3.76 19.22 15.15
CA GLU A 155 -4.15 18.89 13.78
C GLU A 155 -3.69 19.94 12.73
N THR A 156 -3.34 21.15 13.17
CA THR A 156 -2.81 22.23 12.30
C THR A 156 -1.32 22.52 12.51
N GLU A 157 -0.60 21.70 13.29
CA GLU A 157 0.85 21.85 13.48
C GLU A 157 1.60 21.53 12.18
N THR A 158 2.64 22.30 11.88
CA THR A 158 3.45 22.15 10.66
C THR A 158 4.87 21.69 10.93
N ASP A 159 5.32 21.71 12.19
CA ASP A 159 6.64 21.20 12.60
C ASP A 159 6.65 19.67 12.62
N GLU A 160 7.39 19.06 11.69
CA GLU A 160 7.52 17.60 11.52
C GLU A 160 8.03 16.88 12.78
N LYS A 161 8.91 17.51 13.56
CA LYS A 161 9.43 16.90 14.80
C LYS A 161 8.37 16.87 15.89
N LYS A 162 7.54 17.90 15.97
CA LYS A 162 6.40 17.90 16.90
C LYS A 162 5.31 16.93 16.46
N LEU A 163 5.02 16.84 15.16
CA LEU A 163 4.06 15.91 14.61
C LEU A 163 4.44 14.46 14.93
N SER A 164 5.70 14.08 14.69
CA SER A 164 6.21 12.75 15.03
C SER A 164 6.19 12.47 16.54
N ALA A 165 6.53 13.46 17.38
CA ALA A 165 6.46 13.31 18.83
C ALA A 165 5.01 13.22 19.37
N ALA A 166 4.03 13.74 18.63
CA ALA A 166 2.61 13.75 19.00
C ALA A 166 1.88 12.43 18.70
N GLU A 167 2.57 11.43 18.15
CA GLU A 167 2.04 10.08 17.90
C GLU A 167 1.94 9.27 19.21
N ASN A 168 1.08 9.70 20.13
CA ASN A 168 0.88 9.08 21.44
C ASN A 168 -0.54 9.28 21.98
N GLN A 169 -0.87 8.60 23.08
CA GLN A 169 -2.20 8.57 23.71
C GLN A 169 -2.65 9.89 24.35
N GLN A 170 -1.77 10.88 24.51
CA GLN A 170 -2.12 12.20 25.01
C GLN A 170 -2.42 13.21 23.89
N ALA A 171 -2.01 12.90 22.65
CA ALA A 171 -2.16 13.76 21.49
C ALA A 171 -2.97 13.09 20.38
N PHE A 172 -2.36 12.61 19.28
CA PHE A 172 -3.12 12.10 18.15
C PHE A 172 -3.93 10.83 18.45
N LEU A 173 -3.46 10.00 19.38
CA LEU A 173 -4.13 8.77 19.79
C LEU A 173 -5.02 8.98 21.03
N HIS A 174 -5.34 10.23 21.38
CA HIS A 174 -6.21 10.52 22.51
C HIS A 174 -7.59 9.86 22.32
N PRO A 175 -8.11 9.09 23.30
CA PRO A 175 -9.33 8.30 23.14
C PRO A 175 -10.55 9.10 22.66
N MET A 176 -10.74 10.32 23.18
CA MET A 176 -11.82 11.21 22.73
C MET A 176 -11.67 11.64 21.28
N ARG A 177 -10.45 11.93 20.82
CA ARG A 177 -10.20 12.31 19.42
C ARG A 177 -10.54 11.16 18.49
N ILE A 178 -10.05 9.96 18.80
CA ILE A 178 -10.33 8.74 18.03
C ILE A 178 -11.84 8.45 18.01
N GLN A 179 -12.53 8.58 19.16
CA GLN A 179 -13.97 8.41 19.25
C GLN A 179 -14.75 9.43 18.41
N GLU A 180 -14.42 10.72 18.48
CA GLU A 180 -15.08 11.78 17.71
C GLU A 180 -14.92 11.57 16.19
N ILE A 181 -13.71 11.21 15.75
CA ILE A 181 -13.44 10.90 14.35
C ILE A 181 -14.22 9.65 13.92
N THR A 182 -14.17 8.57 14.71
CA THR A 182 -14.87 7.32 14.41
C THR A 182 -16.39 7.53 14.34
N GLN A 183 -16.95 8.29 15.28
CA GLN A 183 -18.38 8.61 15.30
C GLN A 183 -18.79 9.46 14.09
N TYR A 184 -17.96 10.44 13.71
CA TYR A 184 -18.19 11.21 12.49
C TYR A 184 -18.23 10.29 11.27
N ILE A 185 -17.27 9.37 11.14
CA ILE A 185 -17.23 8.42 10.03
C ILE A 185 -18.48 7.56 10.04
N LEU A 186 -18.85 6.92 11.15
CA LEU A 186 -20.04 6.07 11.24
C LEU A 186 -21.33 6.82 10.85
N ASN A 187 -21.47 8.08 11.27
CA ASN A 187 -22.65 8.89 10.97
C ASN A 187 -22.70 9.32 9.50
N ASN A 188 -21.56 9.65 8.91
CA ASN A 188 -21.47 10.24 7.57
C ASN A 188 -21.12 9.23 6.47
N PHE A 189 -20.76 7.98 6.82
CA PHE A 189 -20.28 6.98 5.89
C PHE A 189 -21.26 6.79 4.73
N ARG A 190 -22.54 6.55 5.02
CA ARG A 190 -23.56 6.32 3.99
C ARG A 190 -23.82 7.56 3.15
N GLN A 191 -23.73 8.76 3.73
CA GLN A 191 -23.87 10.01 2.99
C GLN A 191 -22.70 10.18 2.00
N LYS A 192 -21.47 10.00 2.47
CA LYS A 192 -20.25 10.15 1.65
C LYS A 192 -20.12 9.06 0.57
N THR A 193 -20.66 7.87 0.83
CA THR A 193 -20.62 6.74 -0.10
C THR A 193 -21.89 6.59 -0.94
N HIS A 194 -22.80 7.56 -0.92
CA HIS A 194 -24.06 7.52 -1.69
C HIS A 194 -24.95 6.29 -1.42
N ARG A 195 -24.97 5.82 -0.17
CA ARG A 195 -25.77 4.69 0.34
C ARG A 195 -26.99 5.12 1.18
N THR A 196 -27.43 6.37 1.04
CA THR A 196 -28.59 6.91 1.78
C THR A 196 -29.93 6.51 1.17
N PHE A 197 -29.98 6.24 -0.13
CA PHE A 197 -31.20 5.83 -0.82
C PHE A 197 -31.41 4.32 -0.75
N PRO A 198 -32.62 3.84 -0.42
CA PRO A 198 -32.96 2.42 -0.50
C PRO A 198 -32.70 1.89 -1.92
N GLY A 199 -31.98 0.78 -2.02
CA GLY A 199 -31.64 0.15 -3.31
C GLY A 199 -30.42 0.74 -4.04
N SER A 200 -29.81 1.83 -3.54
CA SER A 200 -28.54 2.29 -4.10
C SER A 200 -27.40 1.36 -3.68
N LYS A 201 -26.54 1.01 -4.64
CA LYS A 201 -25.31 0.25 -4.36
C LYS A 201 -24.28 1.12 -3.61
N GLY A 202 -24.09 2.34 -4.09
CA GLY A 202 -23.10 3.28 -3.56
C GLY A 202 -21.66 2.80 -3.74
N PHE A 203 -20.77 3.36 -2.92
CA PHE A 203 -19.33 3.09 -2.91
C PHE A 203 -18.88 2.59 -1.54
N ASN A 204 -17.62 2.22 -1.37
CA ASN A 204 -16.99 1.98 -0.06
C ASN A 204 -15.89 3.01 0.18
N ALA A 205 -15.12 2.89 1.26
CA ALA A 205 -14.09 3.86 1.61
C ALA A 205 -12.84 3.20 2.22
N MET A 206 -11.77 3.98 2.30
CA MET A 206 -10.55 3.68 3.04
C MET A 206 -10.32 4.72 4.14
N LEU A 207 -9.66 4.30 5.22
CA LEU A 207 -9.17 5.15 6.30
C LEU A 207 -7.66 4.92 6.43
N ALA A 208 -6.87 5.82 5.84
CA ALA A 208 -5.41 5.84 6.02
C ALA A 208 -5.06 6.50 7.36
N VAL A 209 -4.18 5.85 8.13
CA VAL A 209 -3.78 6.30 9.48
C VAL A 209 -2.26 6.40 9.61
N SER A 210 -1.81 7.16 10.61
CA SER A 210 -0.40 7.50 10.84
C SER A 210 0.48 6.33 11.27
N SER A 211 -0.08 5.36 12.00
CA SER A 211 0.70 4.29 12.62
C SER A 211 -0.12 3.02 12.87
N VAL A 212 0.58 1.92 13.15
CA VAL A 212 -0.02 0.66 13.60
C VAL A 212 -0.80 0.83 14.90
N ASP A 213 -0.36 1.70 15.81
CA ASP A 213 -1.09 2.03 17.03
C ASP A 213 -2.38 2.80 16.75
N ALA A 214 -2.36 3.72 15.78
CA ALA A 214 -3.59 4.37 15.29
C ALA A 214 -4.55 3.34 14.68
N ALA A 215 -4.06 2.41 13.85
CA ALA A 215 -4.89 1.38 13.22
C ALA A 215 -5.59 0.52 14.28
N LYS A 216 -4.83 0.08 15.31
CA LYS A 216 -5.36 -0.65 16.47
C LYS A 216 -6.44 0.15 17.20
N ALA A 217 -6.16 1.42 17.51
CA ALA A 217 -7.09 2.29 18.22
C ALA A 217 -8.39 2.55 17.44
N TYR A 218 -8.30 2.82 16.14
CA TYR A 218 -9.48 3.03 15.29
C TYR A 218 -10.31 1.76 15.15
N TYR A 219 -9.69 0.62 14.82
CA TYR A 219 -10.43 -0.63 14.65
C TYR A 219 -11.16 -1.06 15.93
N ALA A 220 -10.50 -0.97 17.10
CA ALA A 220 -11.13 -1.24 18.39
C ALA A 220 -12.29 -0.26 18.68
N THR A 221 -12.13 1.02 18.34
CA THR A 221 -13.18 2.04 18.53
C THR A 221 -14.36 1.83 17.60
N PHE A 222 -14.13 1.45 16.33
CA PHE A 222 -15.19 1.07 15.41
C PHE A 222 -15.99 -0.10 15.96
N LYS A 223 -15.31 -1.16 16.41
CA LYS A 223 -15.97 -2.34 16.99
C LYS A 223 -16.87 -1.95 18.18
N ARG A 224 -16.31 -1.23 19.16
CA ARG A 224 -17.04 -0.78 20.35
C ARG A 224 -18.26 0.10 20.00
N LEU A 225 -18.09 1.13 19.17
CA LEU A 225 -19.20 2.04 18.83
C LEU A 225 -20.29 1.36 17.99
N GLN A 226 -19.94 0.39 17.13
CA GLN A 226 -20.92 -0.39 16.40
C GLN A 226 -21.71 -1.34 17.31
N GLU A 227 -21.05 -1.97 18.29
CA GLU A 227 -21.72 -2.78 19.32
C GLU A 227 -22.67 -1.92 20.16
N GLU A 228 -22.23 -0.75 20.61
CA GLU A 228 -23.09 0.22 21.33
C GLU A 228 -24.30 0.66 20.50
N ALA A 229 -24.11 0.90 19.19
CA ALA A 229 -25.20 1.26 18.28
C ALA A 229 -26.18 0.10 18.05
N ALA A 230 -25.67 -1.12 17.91
CA ALA A 230 -26.50 -2.33 17.78
C ALA A 230 -27.34 -2.59 19.03
N ASN A 231 -26.76 -2.38 20.23
CA ASN A 231 -27.48 -2.50 21.50
C ASN A 231 -28.59 -1.44 21.67
N LYS A 232 -28.41 -0.26 21.07
CA LYS A 232 -29.42 0.83 21.09
C LYS A 232 -30.54 0.63 20.04
N SER A 233 -30.27 -0.08 18.96
CA SER A 233 -31.25 -0.28 17.89
C SER A 233 -31.06 -1.60 17.15
N ALA A 234 -32.08 -2.47 17.25
CA ALA A 234 -32.13 -3.72 16.49
C ALA A 234 -32.18 -3.51 14.95
N THR A 235 -32.51 -2.30 14.49
CA THR A 235 -32.50 -1.95 13.06
C THR A 235 -31.14 -1.44 12.58
N TYR A 236 -30.15 -1.34 13.47
CA TYR A 236 -28.81 -0.89 13.13
C TYR A 236 -28.16 -1.86 12.14
N LYS A 237 -27.70 -1.32 11.02
CA LYS A 237 -26.95 -2.06 10.00
C LYS A 237 -25.46 -1.75 10.19
N PRO A 238 -24.64 -2.65 10.73
CA PRO A 238 -23.21 -2.42 10.89
C PRO A 238 -22.49 -2.37 9.54
N LEU A 239 -21.41 -1.60 9.50
CA LEU A 239 -20.41 -1.59 8.43
C LEU A 239 -19.45 -2.76 8.61
N ARG A 240 -19.08 -3.41 7.51
CA ARG A 240 -17.95 -4.35 7.51
C ARG A 240 -16.65 -3.57 7.47
N VAL A 241 -15.94 -3.55 8.59
CA VAL A 241 -14.63 -2.89 8.72
C VAL A 241 -13.54 -3.96 8.74
N ALA A 242 -12.51 -3.78 7.92
CA ALA A 242 -11.32 -4.64 7.91
C ALA A 242 -10.07 -3.78 8.10
N THR A 243 -8.97 -4.40 8.49
CA THR A 243 -7.68 -3.72 8.67
C THR A 243 -6.55 -4.58 8.13
N ILE A 244 -5.50 -3.91 7.66
CA ILE A 244 -4.25 -4.56 7.27
C ILE A 244 -3.10 -3.59 7.48
N PHE A 245 -2.02 -4.13 8.02
CA PHE A 245 -0.75 -3.46 8.20
C PHE A 245 0.31 -4.54 8.44
N SER A 246 1.56 -4.17 8.27
CA SER A 246 2.73 -4.96 8.61
C SER A 246 3.85 -4.06 9.12
N PHE A 247 5.02 -4.64 9.31
CA PHE A 247 6.21 -3.88 9.70
C PHE A 247 6.73 -3.05 8.53
N ALA A 248 6.84 -1.73 8.73
CA ALA A 248 7.63 -0.88 7.87
C ALA A 248 9.09 -0.92 8.38
N ALA A 249 10.02 -1.38 7.54
CA ALA A 249 11.43 -1.19 7.86
C ALA A 249 11.71 0.32 7.86
N ASN A 250 12.51 0.79 8.83
CA ASN A 250 13.05 2.15 8.82
C ASN A 250 14.07 2.27 7.66
N GLU A 251 13.57 2.25 6.43
CA GLU A 251 14.35 2.59 5.25
C GLU A 251 14.49 4.11 5.19
N GLU A 252 15.66 4.59 4.74
CA GLU A 252 15.86 6.01 4.46
C GLU A 252 14.78 6.48 3.47
N GLN A 253 14.01 7.52 3.82
CA GLN A 253 13.08 8.14 2.89
C GLN A 253 13.86 8.73 1.73
N ASN A 254 13.57 8.28 0.49
CA ASN A 254 14.28 8.78 -0.69
C ASN A 254 13.74 10.15 -1.12
N ALA A 255 12.47 10.43 -0.84
CA ALA A 255 11.82 11.68 -1.21
C ALA A 255 10.83 12.14 -0.14
N ILE A 256 10.61 13.46 -0.08
CA ILE A 256 9.60 14.06 0.79
C ILE A 256 8.22 13.52 0.39
N GLY A 257 7.48 12.97 1.35
CA GLY A 257 6.13 12.44 1.16
C GLY A 257 6.05 10.98 0.69
N GLU A 258 7.17 10.24 0.67
CA GLU A 258 7.17 8.80 0.36
C GLU A 258 6.50 7.99 1.50
N ILE A 259 5.62 7.06 1.12
CA ILE A 259 4.99 6.11 2.06
C ILE A 259 5.95 4.94 2.29
N SER A 260 6.28 4.67 3.56
CA SER A 260 7.20 3.61 3.98
C SER A 260 6.81 2.22 3.42
N ASP A 261 7.81 1.40 3.07
CA ASP A 261 7.59 0.04 2.56
C ASP A 261 7.32 -0.98 3.67
N GLU A 262 6.06 -1.41 3.74
CA GLU A 262 5.62 -2.47 4.64
C GLU A 262 5.98 -3.85 4.06
N THR A 263 6.74 -4.63 4.83
CA THR A 263 7.13 -6.00 4.43
C THR A 263 5.96 -6.97 4.53
N PHE A 264 5.98 -8.05 3.74
CA PHE A 264 5.06 -9.18 3.91
C PHE A 264 5.53 -10.16 5.01
N ASP A 265 6.71 -9.92 5.59
CA ASP A 265 7.18 -10.68 6.74
C ASP A 265 6.58 -10.16 8.05
N THR A 266 5.54 -10.85 8.50
CA THR A 266 4.82 -10.56 9.74
C THR A 266 5.58 -10.95 11.01
N SER A 267 6.75 -11.59 10.90
CA SER A 267 7.60 -11.92 12.06
C SER A 267 8.40 -10.72 12.57
N ALA A 268 8.57 -9.70 11.73
CA ALA A 268 9.26 -8.45 12.07
C ALA A 268 8.42 -7.48 12.92
N MET A 269 7.11 -7.74 13.08
CA MET A 269 6.23 -6.92 13.92
C MET A 269 6.43 -7.22 15.41
N ASP A 270 6.16 -6.24 16.26
CA ASP A 270 6.08 -6.45 17.70
C ASP A 270 4.93 -7.40 18.08
N SER A 271 5.04 -8.03 19.26
CA SER A 271 4.08 -9.03 19.71
C SER A 271 2.65 -8.50 19.82
N SER A 272 2.46 -7.23 20.21
CA SER A 272 1.12 -6.64 20.37
C SER A 272 0.47 -6.39 19.00
N ALA A 273 1.24 -5.86 18.03
CA ALA A 273 0.77 -5.69 16.66
C ALA A 273 0.41 -7.03 16.00
N LYS A 274 1.23 -8.06 16.19
CA LYS A 274 0.98 -9.40 15.64
C LYS A 274 -0.25 -10.06 16.26
N GLU A 275 -0.39 -10.00 17.59
CA GLU A 275 -1.57 -10.53 18.30
C GLU A 275 -2.85 -9.85 17.84
N PHE A 276 -2.81 -8.53 17.70
CA PHE A 276 -3.96 -7.76 17.20
C PHE A 276 -4.33 -8.15 15.77
N LEU A 277 -3.34 -8.23 14.87
CA LEU A 277 -3.58 -8.61 13.48
C LEU A 277 -4.16 -10.02 13.38
N ASP A 278 -3.66 -10.96 14.18
CA ASP A 278 -4.20 -12.32 14.23
C ASP A 278 -5.64 -12.34 14.71
N ALA A 279 -5.99 -11.55 15.73
CA ALA A 279 -7.37 -11.40 16.20
C ALA A 279 -8.29 -10.83 15.10
N ALA A 280 -7.85 -9.78 14.39
CA ALA A 280 -8.60 -9.19 13.28
C ALA A 280 -8.80 -10.19 12.12
N ILE A 281 -7.77 -10.98 11.77
CA ILE A 281 -7.86 -12.02 10.74
C ILE A 281 -8.78 -13.16 11.19
N ARG A 282 -8.81 -13.54 12.46
CA ARG A 282 -9.76 -14.55 12.98
C ARG A 282 -11.21 -14.06 12.87
N GLU A 283 -11.47 -12.79 13.17
CA GLU A 283 -12.79 -12.18 13.00
C GLU A 283 -13.20 -12.18 11.52
N TYR A 284 -12.27 -11.79 10.64
CA TYR A 284 -12.44 -11.84 9.19
C TYR A 284 -12.78 -13.24 8.69
N ASN A 285 -11.99 -14.25 9.10
CA ASN A 285 -12.19 -15.65 8.75
C ASN A 285 -13.56 -16.17 9.23
N SER A 286 -13.97 -15.78 10.44
CA SER A 286 -15.25 -16.17 11.00
C SER A 286 -16.43 -15.66 10.19
N TYR A 287 -16.33 -14.43 9.66
CA TYR A 287 -17.36 -13.81 8.83
C TYR A 287 -17.36 -14.35 7.39
N PHE A 288 -16.21 -14.33 6.72
CA PHE A 288 -16.08 -14.70 5.30
C PHE A 288 -15.87 -16.20 5.05
N LYS A 289 -15.81 -17.02 6.11
CA LYS A 289 -15.60 -18.48 6.04
C LYS A 289 -14.30 -18.84 5.32
N THR A 290 -13.25 -18.08 5.60
CA THR A 290 -11.89 -18.30 5.12
C THR A 290 -11.02 -18.89 6.24
N ASN A 291 -9.77 -19.25 5.92
CA ASN A 291 -8.82 -19.80 6.89
C ASN A 291 -7.41 -19.22 6.69
N PHE A 292 -7.31 -17.90 6.67
CA PHE A 292 -6.02 -17.22 6.58
C PHE A 292 -5.30 -17.19 7.93
N SER A 293 -3.98 -17.29 7.90
CA SER A 293 -3.09 -17.24 9.07
C SER A 293 -2.19 -15.99 9.00
N THR A 294 -1.49 -15.71 10.09
CA THR A 294 -0.48 -14.64 10.15
C THR A 294 0.92 -15.10 9.72
N ASP A 295 1.10 -16.32 9.22
CA ASP A 295 2.36 -16.71 8.54
C ASP A 295 2.49 -16.01 7.19
N SER A 296 3.68 -16.00 6.57
CA SER A 296 3.94 -15.25 5.34
C SER A 296 2.99 -15.64 4.19
N ASN A 297 2.63 -16.91 4.05
CA ASN A 297 1.74 -17.38 2.98
C ASN A 297 0.27 -17.04 3.30
N GLY A 298 -0.15 -17.25 4.54
CA GLY A 298 -1.46 -16.89 5.06
C GLY A 298 -1.73 -15.39 4.90
N PHE A 299 -0.78 -14.55 5.31
CA PHE A 299 -0.88 -13.10 5.21
C PHE A 299 -0.91 -12.62 3.76
N GLN A 300 -0.10 -13.21 2.87
CA GLN A 300 -0.15 -12.89 1.45
C GLN A 300 -1.50 -13.28 0.82
N ASN A 301 -2.07 -14.43 1.19
CA ASN A 301 -3.38 -14.84 0.71
C ASN A 301 -4.51 -13.97 1.29
N TYR A 302 -4.39 -13.55 2.55
CA TYR A 302 -5.26 -12.56 3.18
C TYR A 302 -5.23 -11.23 2.41
N TYR A 303 -4.05 -10.67 2.13
CA TYR A 303 -3.90 -9.45 1.34
C TYR A 303 -4.63 -9.54 -0.01
N ARG A 304 -4.47 -10.66 -0.72
CA ARG A 304 -5.10 -10.89 -2.03
C ARG A 304 -6.64 -10.95 -1.95
N ASP A 305 -7.17 -11.69 -0.99
CA ASP A 305 -8.61 -11.80 -0.77
C ASP A 305 -9.20 -10.45 -0.34
N LEU A 306 -8.51 -9.75 0.57
CA LEU A 306 -8.87 -8.43 1.06
C LEU A 306 -8.97 -7.40 -0.09
N ALA A 307 -7.96 -7.36 -0.97
CA ALA A 307 -7.96 -6.51 -2.17
C ALA A 307 -9.21 -6.74 -3.02
N GLN A 308 -9.56 -8.01 -3.26
CA GLN A 308 -10.72 -8.39 -4.05
C GLN A 308 -12.04 -7.99 -3.37
N ARG A 309 -12.14 -8.17 -2.04
CA ARG A 309 -13.34 -7.84 -1.26
C ARG A 309 -13.60 -6.35 -1.14
N VAL A 310 -12.55 -5.55 -1.01
CA VAL A 310 -12.66 -4.09 -1.08
C VAL A 310 -13.14 -3.67 -2.47
N LYS A 311 -12.55 -4.19 -3.54
CA LYS A 311 -12.99 -3.90 -4.92
C LYS A 311 -14.46 -4.27 -5.17
N ASN A 312 -14.90 -5.41 -4.64
CA ASN A 312 -16.26 -5.90 -4.83
C ASN A 312 -17.28 -5.33 -3.83
N GLN A 313 -16.83 -4.49 -2.90
CA GLN A 313 -17.63 -3.87 -1.83
C GLN A 313 -18.20 -4.87 -0.80
N ASP A 314 -17.55 -6.02 -0.62
CA ASP A 314 -17.82 -6.93 0.52
C ASP A 314 -17.36 -6.28 1.85
N ILE A 315 -16.36 -5.39 1.75
CA ILE A 315 -15.83 -4.57 2.84
C ILE A 315 -16.24 -3.12 2.60
N ASP A 316 -16.83 -2.51 3.63
CA ASP A 316 -17.35 -1.15 3.59
C ASP A 316 -16.24 -0.13 3.89
N LEU A 317 -15.38 -0.43 4.87
CA LEU A 317 -14.27 0.45 5.25
C LEU A 317 -13.01 -0.38 5.48
N LEU A 318 -11.92 -0.02 4.79
CA LEU A 318 -10.60 -0.60 5.02
C LEU A 318 -9.72 0.40 5.79
N ILE A 319 -9.20 -0.01 6.94
CA ILE A 319 -8.21 0.76 7.71
C ILE A 319 -6.81 0.32 7.27
N VAL A 320 -5.96 1.28 6.89
CA VAL A 320 -4.61 1.03 6.36
C VAL A 320 -3.59 2.00 6.96
N VAL A 321 -2.33 1.58 7.04
CA VAL A 321 -1.20 2.46 7.36
C VAL A 321 -0.54 2.91 6.04
N GLY A 322 0.21 2.03 5.38
CA GLY A 322 0.89 2.29 4.11
C GLY A 322 0.66 1.24 3.02
N MET A 323 -0.31 0.33 3.21
CA MET A 323 -0.77 -0.64 2.20
C MET A 323 -2.00 -0.15 1.44
N PHE A 324 -2.16 -0.64 0.19
CA PHE A 324 -3.19 -0.25 -0.79
C PHE A 324 -3.07 1.19 -1.32
#